data_AF-A0A7C2BL23-F1
#
_entry.id   AF-A0A7C2BL23-F1
#
_cell.length_a   1.000
_cell.length_b   1.000
_cell.length_c   1.000
_cell.angle_alpha   90.00
_cell.angle_beta   90.00
_cell.angle_gamma   90.00
#
_symmetry.space_group_name_H-M   'P 1'
#
loop_
_entity.id
_entity.type
_entity.pdbx_description
1 polymer ?
#
loop_
_entity_poly.entity_id
_entity_poly.type
_entity_poly.pdbx_seq_one_letter_code
_entity_poly.pdbx_strand_id
1 'polypeptide(L)'
;MTIYWERCGVCGRYETVRQCTLFKDVLVDIHCCILCVKRSVCPAPAWKIALPAKPVATARTGLSVEEKKRLIDELTSLLEKPGKKDA
;
A
#
# COMPACT_ATOMS: atom_id res chain seq x y z
N MET A 1 0.65 -27.52 -1.75
CA MET A 1 1.12 -26.78 -0.56
C MET A 1 0.06 -26.89 0.51
N THR A 2 0.34 -27.61 1.59
CA THR A 2 -0.59 -27.74 2.73
C THR A 2 -0.36 -26.53 3.64
N ILE A 3 -1.37 -25.70 3.81
CA ILE A 3 -1.34 -24.60 4.78
C ILE A 3 -1.75 -25.20 6.12
N TYR A 4 -0.80 -25.40 7.02
CA TYR A 4 -1.10 -25.80 8.39
C TYR A 4 -1.48 -24.55 9.18
N TRP A 5 -2.75 -24.52 9.59
CA TRP A 5 -3.26 -23.49 10.49
C TRP A 5 -2.88 -23.91 11.90
N GLU A 6 -2.00 -23.15 12.54
CA GLU A 6 -1.56 -23.40 13.90
C GLU A 6 -1.97 -22.22 14.79
N ARG A 7 -2.00 -22.47 16.10
CA ARG A 7 -2.41 -21.47 17.06
C ARG A 7 -1.28 -20.46 17.31
N CYS A 8 -1.55 -19.17 17.10
CA CYS A 8 -0.64 -18.11 17.49
C CYS A 8 -0.45 -18.09 19.02
N GLY A 9 0.80 -18.09 19.49
CA GLY A 9 1.16 -18.03 20.91
C GLY A 9 0.88 -16.68 21.58
N VAL A 10 0.51 -15.64 20.81
CA VAL A 10 0.23 -14.29 21.32
C VAL A 10 -1.27 -14.01 21.38
N CYS A 11 -2.00 -14.15 20.27
CA CYS A 11 -3.44 -13.87 20.23
C CYS A 11 -4.34 -15.11 20.31
N GLY A 12 -3.77 -16.32 20.22
CA GLY A 12 -4.52 -17.57 20.32
C GLY A 12 -5.38 -17.93 19.11
N ARG A 13 -5.35 -17.14 18.02
CA ARG A 13 -6.07 -17.44 16.78
C ARG A 13 -5.34 -18.52 15.97
N TYR A 14 -6.10 -19.36 15.28
CA TYR A 14 -5.57 -20.30 14.30
C TYR A 14 -5.35 -19.55 13.00
N GLU A 15 -4.10 -19.49 12.56
CA GLU A 15 -3.65 -18.72 11.40
C GLU A 15 -2.37 -19.37 10.86
N THR A 16 -1.85 -18.81 9.76
CA THR A 16 -0.44 -19.09 9.42
C THR A 16 0.47 -18.41 10.44
N VAL A 17 1.32 -19.20 11.09
CA VAL A 17 2.27 -18.72 12.11
C VAL A 17 3.71 -18.98 11.66
N ARG A 18 4.64 -18.23 12.27
CA ARG A 18 6.08 -18.42 12.10
C ARG A 18 6.80 -18.26 13.44
N GLN A 19 7.96 -18.88 13.57
CA GLN A 19 8.81 -18.71 14.75
C GLN A 19 9.22 -17.25 14.93
N CYS A 20 8.95 -16.68 16.10
CA CYS A 20 9.48 -15.36 16.45
C CYS A 20 11.00 -15.43 16.59
N THR A 21 11.70 -14.46 15.99
CA THR A 21 13.17 -14.39 16.03
C THR A 21 13.71 -13.82 17.33
N LEU A 22 12.92 -12.99 18.02
CA LEU A 22 13.26 -12.41 19.32
C LEU A 22 12.96 -13.39 20.47
N PHE A 23 11.86 -14.12 20.38
CA PHE A 23 11.42 -15.10 21.39
C PHE A 23 11.25 -16.47 20.74
N LYS A 24 12.30 -17.30 20.83
CA LYS A 24 12.39 -18.59 20.11
C LYS A 24 11.37 -19.65 20.53
N ASP A 25 10.64 -19.43 21.61
CA ASP A 25 9.60 -20.37 22.07
C ASP A 25 8.19 -19.97 21.61
N VAL A 26 8.05 -18.85 20.88
CA VAL A 26 6.76 -18.29 20.51
C VAL A 26 6.55 -18.36 18.99
N LEU A 27 5.47 -19.00 18.58
CA LEU A 27 4.92 -18.91 17.22
C LEU A 27 3.99 -17.71 17.12
N VAL A 28 4.18 -16.87 16.09
CA VAL A 28 3.43 -15.63 15.91
C VAL A 28 2.77 -15.56 14.54
N ASP A 29 1.52 -15.13 14.50
CA ASP A 29 0.84 -14.77 13.25
C ASP A 29 1.34 -13.42 12.71
N ILE A 30 0.94 -13.10 11.47
CA ILE A 30 1.32 -11.87 10.77
C ILE A 30 0.90 -10.60 11.52
N HIS A 31 -0.29 -10.56 12.13
CA HIS A 31 -0.82 -9.39 12.84
C HIS A 31 -0.10 -9.18 14.16
N CYS A 32 0.18 -10.24 14.91
CA CYS A 32 0.93 -10.14 16.16
C CYS A 32 2.40 -9.76 15.92
N CYS A 33 3.02 -10.26 14.86
CA CYS A 33 4.37 -9.83 14.48
C CYS A 33 4.36 -8.37 13.99
N ILE A 34 3.43 -8.05 13.07
CA ILE A 34 2.79 -6.74 12.84
C ILE A 34 3.02 -5.67 13.90
N LEU A 35 2.19 -5.82 14.93
CA LEU A 35 1.92 -4.87 15.98
C LEU A 35 2.81 -5.08 17.21
N CYS A 36 3.87 -5.88 17.09
CA CYS A 36 4.76 -6.16 18.22
C CYS A 36 5.40 -4.87 18.74
N VAL A 37 5.25 -4.59 20.03
CA VAL A 37 5.82 -3.39 20.68
C VAL A 37 7.35 -3.36 20.66
N LYS A 38 8.00 -4.53 20.52
CA LYS A 38 9.46 -4.65 20.39
C LYS A 38 9.93 -4.72 18.92
N ARG A 39 9.04 -4.45 17.95
CA ARG A 39 9.36 -4.57 16.53
C ARG A 39 10.51 -3.65 16.09
N SER A 40 10.63 -2.47 16.67
CA SER A 40 11.69 -1.50 16.37
C SER A 40 13.10 -2.00 16.71
N VAL A 41 13.22 -2.90 17.68
CA VAL A 41 14.49 -3.51 18.11
C VAL A 41 14.63 -4.95 17.63
N CYS A 42 13.68 -5.45 16.82
CA CYS A 42 13.70 -6.82 16.33
C CYS A 42 14.70 -6.96 15.17
N PRO A 43 15.73 -7.80 15.29
CA PRO A 43 16.79 -7.88 14.28
C PRO A 43 16.28 -8.41 12.93
N ALA A 44 15.32 -9.34 12.97
CA ALA A 44 14.75 -9.93 11.78
C ALA A 44 13.30 -10.36 12.02
N PRO A 45 12.29 -9.52 11.74
CA PRO A 45 10.89 -9.89 11.96
C PRO A 45 10.50 -11.14 11.16
N ALA A 46 9.81 -12.08 11.81
CA ALA A 46 9.32 -13.31 11.18
C ALA A 46 8.38 -13.04 10.00
N TRP A 47 7.62 -11.94 10.09
CA TRP A 47 6.74 -11.43 9.05
C TRP A 47 7.19 -10.04 8.58
N LYS A 48 7.60 -9.97 7.31
CA LYS A 48 7.96 -8.74 6.61
C LYS A 48 6.93 -8.48 5.52
N ILE A 49 6.36 -7.27 5.49
CA ILE A 49 5.54 -6.82 4.37
C ILE A 49 6.48 -6.11 3.41
N ALA A 50 6.85 -6.77 2.32
CA ALA A 50 7.49 -6.11 1.21
C ALA A 50 6.37 -5.51 0.34
N LEU A 51 6.07 -4.24 0.53
CA LEU A 51 5.27 -3.51 -0.45
C LEU A 51 6.21 -3.20 -1.62
N PRO A 52 5.97 -3.72 -2.83
CA PRO A 52 6.73 -3.28 -3.98
C PRO A 52 6.46 -1.79 -4.13
N ALA A 53 7.46 -0.96 -3.84
CA ALA A 53 7.43 0.45 -4.18
C ALA A 53 7.43 0.50 -5.69
N LYS A 54 6.23 0.52 -6.30
CA LYS A 54 6.11 0.99 -7.67
C LYS A 54 6.66 2.41 -7.61
N PRO A 55 7.76 2.74 -8.33
CA PRO A 55 8.16 4.13 -8.41
C PRO A 55 6.92 4.86 -8.89
N VAL A 56 6.42 5.79 -8.06
CA VAL A 56 5.43 6.75 -8.52
C VAL A 56 6.13 7.41 -9.69
N ALA A 57 5.69 7.10 -10.91
CA ALA A 57 6.19 7.76 -12.10
C ALA A 57 6.13 9.24 -11.74
N THR A 58 7.31 9.87 -11.63
CA THR A 58 7.47 11.28 -11.30
C THR A 58 6.33 12.01 -11.98
N ALA A 59 5.42 12.55 -11.17
CA ALA A 59 4.28 13.30 -11.68
C ALA A 59 4.86 14.20 -12.77
N ARG A 60 4.38 13.98 -14.02
CA ARG A 60 4.89 14.61 -15.24
C ARG A 60 5.38 16.01 -14.87
N THR A 61 6.67 16.29 -15.08
CA THR A 61 7.21 17.65 -15.01
C THR A 61 6.14 18.57 -15.56
N GLY A 62 5.52 19.33 -14.66
CA GLY A 62 4.21 19.92 -14.92
C GLY A 62 4.29 20.78 -16.17
N LEU A 63 3.21 20.78 -16.96
CA LEU A 63 3.00 21.76 -18.03
C LEU A 63 3.39 23.16 -17.51
N SER A 64 4.12 23.91 -18.33
CA SER A 64 4.46 25.30 -18.02
C SER A 64 3.19 26.08 -17.72
N VAL A 65 3.29 27.16 -16.95
CA VAL A 65 2.12 27.97 -16.55
C VAL A 65 1.33 28.43 -17.79
N GLU A 66 2.03 28.68 -18.90
CA GLU A 66 1.46 29.10 -20.18
C GLU A 66 0.65 27.97 -20.84
N GLU A 67 1.16 26.74 -20.81
CA GLU A 67 0.47 25.58 -21.39
C GLU A 67 -0.78 25.22 -20.58
N LYS A 68 -0.72 25.36 -19.24
CA LYS A 68 -1.89 25.21 -18.38
C LYS A 68 -2.97 26.24 -18.69
N LYS A 69 -2.59 27.51 -18.90
CA LYS A 69 -3.54 28.57 -19.28
C LYS A 69 -4.23 28.28 -20.59
N ARG A 70 -3.49 27.89 -21.63
CA ARG A 70 -4.06 27.53 -22.95
C ARG A 70 -5.07 26.40 -22.85
N LEU A 71 -4.76 25.35 -22.08
CA LEU A 71 -5.67 24.23 -21.88
C LEU A 71 -6.94 24.63 -21.14
N ILE A 72 -6.83 25.52 -20.15
CA ILE A 72 -7.99 26.04 -19.42
C ILE A 72 -8.87 26.87 -20.36
N ASP A 73 -8.29 27.75 -21.17
CA ASP A 73 -9.07 28.57 -22.11
C ASP A 73 -9.77 27.70 -23.17
N GLU A 74 -9.08 26.67 -23.69
CA GLU A 74 -9.66 25.72 -24.65
C GLU A 74 -10.82 24.92 -24.04
N LEU A 75 -10.65 24.39 -22.82
CA LEU A 75 -11.71 23.69 -22.09
C LEU A 75 -12.91 24.59 -21.81
N THR A 76 -12.66 25.86 -21.43
CA THR A 76 -13.72 26.83 -21.16
C THR A 76 -14.50 27.13 -22.44
N SER A 77 -13.82 27.30 -23.58
CA SER A 77 -14.46 27.49 -24.88
C SER A 77 -15.32 26.30 -25.33
N LEU A 78 -14.90 25.07 -25.02
CA LEU A 78 -15.67 23.86 -25.32
C LEU A 78 -16.93 23.75 -24.45
N LEU A 79 -16.87 24.19 -23.19
CA LEU A 79 -18.02 24.19 -22.29
C LEU A 79 -19.02 25.31 -22.62
N GLU A 80 -18.54 26.46 -23.11
CA GLU A 80 -19.37 27.59 -23.52
C GLU A 80 -20.10 27.37 -24.85
N LYS A 81 -19.72 26.36 -25.64
CA LYS A 81 -20.50 25.93 -26.80
C LYS A 81 -21.50 24.87 -26.34
N PRO A 82 -22.74 25.23 -25.92
CA PRO A 82 -23.76 24.23 -25.69
C PRO A 82 -23.94 23.46 -26.99
N GLY A 83 -23.83 22.14 -26.90
CA GLY A 83 -23.86 21.23 -28.04
C GLY A 83 -24.89 21.66 -29.07
N LYS A 84 -24.41 22.03 -30.26
CA LYS A 84 -25.22 22.06 -31.46
C LYS A 84 -25.71 20.62 -31.63
N LYS A 85 -26.93 20.35 -31.18
CA LYS A 85 -27.66 19.14 -31.54
C LYS A 85 -27.92 19.29 -33.03
N ASP A 86 -27.16 18.56 -33.83
CA ASP A 86 -27.51 18.32 -35.23
C ASP A 86 -28.86 17.59 -35.21
N ALA A 87 -29.88 18.25 -35.74
CA ALA A 87 -31.22 17.73 -36.02
C ALA A 87 -31.35 17.53 -37.53
#